data_AF-A0AAV8V0S4-F1
#
_entry.id   AF-A0AAV8V0S4-F1
#
_cell.length_a   1.000
_cell.length_b   1.000
_cell.length_c   1.000
_cell.angle_alpha   90.00
_cell.angle_beta   90.00
_cell.angle_gamma   90.00
#
_symmetry.space_group_name_H-M   'P 1'
#
loop_
_entity.id
_entity.type
_entity.pdbx_description
1 polymer ?
#
loop_
_entity_poly.entity_id
_entity_poly.type
_entity_poly.pdbx_seq_one_letter_code
_entity_poly.pdbx_strand_id
1 'polypeptide(L)'
;MEDQIISKVLRELSLEDLECKAGRVSAKWRVLTRDELAYRALQMGWMGPYMHWQSLKTSDLENAAGVEPFLLPAVVASLSCFRCRELQDNELQKSGRQSTAWLKIQENEKLFMEWLARTEEIISITLHEATNHSRSTLLPIFRRKSLKILRIHGSKWTSPYNNSFIPPNPSENLQVLELCRCDFLGADWGDLRDKCLPKLEKLSITDGLITREGASMIVQLELPSLRELTIYNRQPRFATEEKLSLADLAKASFFRNLTALRLSEICVEGFSFSELPRTLQLLLFSNKDAEPTAVPNASNFGHLSNLKELRVCGAGINGYLPLPKLESLSMYSGMDTRSFVSSYGQTLSSLKRLTISHSTLNLDSALDIASLPNLEVLKIDGCFPSFASVEPIFDGKFASKLRRLEITGTPLAARGLRRLVRSFRNLEELTVDGCSLDSFLLGPLTELKKLRCLDVSSNSPPQLIAADEPGDQSADIPEHNTQTILCTDLETSSGGPGRISSVFPGVEDLNVSQCSLLDMHMWNIAIAFPRLRRLQAGGGWYTHLSHLKPLAGTLKELAVFSNEELNAENILALPKLKVLHTYSMSNFLKLLEHESLVEVFVYCTAVHSDKHGAHNVDVHLKFEEAGIHLEFR
;
A
#
# COMPACT_ATOMS: atom_id res chain seq x y z
N MET A 1 -14.76 -39.71 -43.58
CA MET A 1 -13.70 -40.38 -42.79
C MET A 1 -13.90 -40.21 -41.28
N GLU A 2 -14.69 -39.22 -40.83
CA GLU A 2 -14.98 -39.00 -39.40
C GLU A 2 -16.01 -39.98 -38.79
N ASP A 3 -16.97 -40.48 -39.57
CA ASP A 3 -17.96 -41.46 -39.05
C ASP A 3 -17.39 -42.84 -38.71
N GLN A 4 -16.24 -43.20 -39.30
CA GLN A 4 -15.57 -44.48 -39.02
C GLN A 4 -14.76 -44.46 -37.72
N ILE A 5 -14.35 -43.28 -37.25
CA ILE A 5 -13.58 -43.14 -36.01
C ILE A 5 -14.52 -43.20 -34.80
N ILE A 6 -15.69 -42.57 -34.91
CA ILE A 6 -16.70 -42.57 -33.84
C ILE A 6 -17.27 -43.98 -33.61
N SER A 7 -17.48 -44.76 -34.68
CA SER A 7 -17.94 -46.15 -34.56
C SER A 7 -16.88 -47.10 -33.99
N LYS A 8 -15.59 -46.76 -34.09
CA LYS A 8 -14.48 -47.55 -33.54
C LYS A 8 -14.28 -47.29 -32.04
N VAL A 9 -14.39 -46.03 -31.60
CA VAL A 9 -14.30 -45.65 -30.18
C VAL A 9 -15.50 -46.21 -29.38
N LEU A 10 -16.69 -46.28 -29.97
CA LEU A 10 -17.89 -46.80 -29.31
C LEU A 10 -17.93 -48.34 -29.20
N ARG A 11 -17.04 -49.08 -29.86
CA ARG A 11 -16.94 -50.55 -29.75
C ARG A 11 -15.88 -51.04 -28.75
N GLU A 12 -14.95 -50.18 -28.34
CA GLU A 12 -13.81 -50.57 -27.48
C GLU A 12 -13.97 -50.21 -26.00
N LEU A 13 -15.10 -49.63 -25.59
CA LEU A 13 -15.43 -49.43 -24.18
C LEU A 13 -16.25 -50.62 -23.66
N SER A 14 -15.57 -51.59 -23.05
CA SER A 14 -16.24 -52.66 -22.30
C SER A 14 -16.80 -52.13 -20.98
N LEU A 15 -17.99 -52.60 -20.62
CA LEU A 15 -18.81 -52.11 -19.50
C LEU A 15 -18.32 -52.58 -18.11
N GLU A 16 -17.18 -53.27 -18.01
CA GLU A 16 -16.71 -53.89 -16.76
C GLU A 16 -15.72 -53.03 -15.96
N ASP A 17 -15.14 -51.96 -16.51
CA ASP A 17 -14.09 -51.18 -15.82
C ASP A 17 -14.59 -49.98 -14.98
N LEU A 18 -15.91 -49.76 -14.88
CA LEU A 18 -16.48 -48.58 -14.20
C LEU A 18 -17.38 -48.88 -13.00
N GLU A 19 -17.33 -50.09 -12.44
CA GLU A 19 -17.93 -50.41 -11.14
C GLU A 19 -16.90 -50.85 -10.11
N CYS A 20 -16.12 -49.89 -9.59
CA CYS A 20 -15.58 -50.03 -8.24
C CYS A 20 -15.42 -48.67 -7.56
N LYS A 21 -16.22 -48.46 -6.51
CA LYS A 21 -16.20 -47.34 -5.53
C LYS A 21 -16.91 -46.04 -5.93
N ALA A 22 -18.24 -46.02 -5.80
CA ALA A 22 -18.95 -44.98 -5.05
C ALA A 22 -20.40 -45.39 -4.81
N GLY A 23 -20.85 -45.30 -3.57
CA GLY A 23 -22.22 -45.60 -3.17
C GLY A 23 -23.25 -44.65 -3.79
N ARG A 24 -24.41 -45.23 -4.11
CA ARG A 24 -25.73 -44.61 -4.33
C ARG A 24 -25.73 -43.09 -4.62
N VAL A 25 -25.67 -42.75 -5.90
CA VAL A 25 -26.32 -41.54 -6.42
C VAL A 25 -27.12 -41.94 -7.65
N SER A 26 -28.44 -41.78 -7.59
CA SER A 26 -29.30 -41.93 -8.76
C SER A 26 -29.06 -40.76 -9.73
N ALA A 27 -28.25 -40.96 -10.76
CA ALA A 27 -28.14 -40.00 -11.85
C ALA A 27 -29.06 -40.44 -13.01
N LYS A 28 -30.09 -39.63 -13.30
CA LYS A 28 -30.81 -39.70 -14.57
C LYS A 28 -29.93 -39.08 -15.64
N TRP A 29 -29.52 -39.87 -16.62
CA TRP A 29 -28.80 -39.38 -17.79
C TRP A 29 -29.80 -38.80 -18.80
N ARG A 30 -29.56 -37.57 -19.25
CA ARG A 30 -30.29 -36.90 -20.33
C ARG A 30 -29.31 -36.64 -21.46
N VAL A 31 -29.70 -37.01 -22.68
CA VAL A 31 -28.96 -36.65 -23.90
C VAL A 31 -29.23 -35.17 -24.16
N LEU A 32 -28.17 -34.36 -24.17
CA LEU A 32 -28.24 -32.93 -24.49
C LEU A 32 -28.35 -32.75 -26.00
N THR A 33 -29.13 -31.77 -26.43
CA THR A 33 -29.16 -31.37 -27.83
C THR A 33 -27.88 -30.59 -28.19
N ARG A 34 -27.58 -30.51 -29.49
CA ARG A 34 -26.42 -29.77 -30.01
C ARG A 34 -26.33 -28.33 -29.49
N ASP A 35 -27.47 -27.68 -29.30
CA ASP A 35 -27.57 -26.29 -28.83
C ASP A 35 -27.31 -26.16 -27.32
N GLU A 36 -27.75 -27.15 -26.52
CA GLU A 36 -27.45 -27.20 -25.08
C GLU A 36 -25.95 -27.44 -24.83
N LEU A 37 -25.29 -28.21 -25.71
CA LEU A 37 -23.84 -28.43 -25.65
C LEU A 37 -23.06 -27.15 -26.03
N ALA A 38 -23.52 -26.41 -27.05
CA ALA A 38 -22.92 -25.15 -27.47
C ALA A 38 -23.04 -24.08 -26.37
N TYR A 39 -24.18 -24.00 -25.69
CA TYR A 39 -24.40 -23.08 -24.57
C TYR A 39 -23.48 -23.40 -23.38
N ARG A 40 -23.23 -24.67 -23.08
CA ARG A 40 -22.32 -25.09 -22.01
C ARG A 40 -20.85 -24.92 -22.36
N ALA A 41 -20.46 -25.13 -23.62
CA ALA A 41 -19.12 -24.82 -24.10
C ALA A 41 -18.79 -23.32 -23.99
N LEU A 42 -19.78 -22.45 -24.23
CA LEU A 42 -19.69 -21.00 -24.01
C LEU A 42 -19.54 -20.61 -22.54
N GLN A 43 -20.15 -21.34 -21.60
CA GLN A 43 -19.97 -21.10 -20.16
C GLN A 43 -18.61 -21.58 -19.62
N MET A 44 -17.97 -22.55 -20.28
CA MET A 44 -16.70 -23.13 -19.82
C MET A 44 -15.46 -22.49 -20.47
N GLY A 45 -15.62 -21.47 -21.30
CA GLY A 45 -14.50 -20.69 -21.84
C GLY A 45 -13.55 -21.50 -22.74
N TRP A 46 -14.05 -22.55 -23.40
CA TRP A 46 -13.24 -23.35 -24.33
C TRP A 46 -13.49 -22.91 -25.76
N MET A 47 -12.59 -22.09 -26.31
CA MET A 47 -12.18 -22.15 -27.71
C MET A 47 -10.99 -21.21 -27.98
N GLY A 48 -9.84 -21.79 -28.36
CA GLY A 48 -8.76 -21.10 -29.07
C GLY A 48 -9.00 -21.11 -30.59
N PRO A 49 -8.39 -20.21 -31.37
CA PRO A 49 -8.73 -20.05 -32.78
C PRO A 49 -7.76 -20.79 -33.70
N TYR A 50 -8.31 -21.58 -34.62
CA TYR A 50 -7.78 -21.74 -35.98
C TYR A 50 -8.95 -22.01 -36.91
N MET A 51 -9.25 -21.06 -37.81
CA MET A 51 -9.49 -21.31 -39.24
C MET A 51 -9.83 -20.00 -39.96
N HIS A 52 -9.07 -19.74 -41.02
CA HIS A 52 -9.27 -18.70 -42.03
C HIS A 52 -10.63 -18.83 -42.73
N TRP A 53 -11.36 -17.72 -42.90
CA TRP A 53 -12.30 -17.54 -44.00
C TRP A 53 -12.12 -16.16 -44.65
N GLN A 54 -12.05 -16.17 -45.98
CA GLN A 54 -11.93 -15.01 -46.87
C GLN A 54 -13.27 -14.26 -46.99
N SER A 55 -13.13 -12.96 -47.31
CA SER A 55 -14.11 -11.96 -47.74
C SER A 55 -15.58 -12.37 -47.96
N LEU A 56 -16.48 -11.66 -47.27
CA LEU A 56 -17.85 -11.43 -47.72
C LEU A 56 -18.14 -9.92 -47.74
N LYS A 57 -18.79 -9.49 -48.82
CA LYS A 57 -19.06 -8.09 -49.17
C LYS A 57 -20.24 -7.52 -48.38
N THR A 58 -20.25 -6.20 -48.30
CA THR A 58 -21.14 -5.28 -47.59
C THR A 58 -22.61 -5.23 -48.05
N SER A 59 -23.17 -6.28 -48.67
CA SER A 59 -24.54 -6.23 -49.24
C SER A 59 -25.63 -6.98 -48.48
N ASP A 60 -25.33 -7.70 -47.40
CA ASP A 60 -26.29 -8.64 -46.80
C ASP A 60 -26.89 -8.19 -45.45
N LEU A 61 -26.83 -6.90 -45.10
CA LEU A 61 -27.33 -6.37 -43.82
C LEU A 61 -28.32 -5.20 -43.94
N GLU A 62 -29.12 -5.17 -45.00
CA GLU A 62 -30.38 -4.44 -45.02
C GLU A 62 -31.52 -5.45 -44.80
N ASN A 63 -31.85 -5.74 -43.54
CA ASN A 63 -33.19 -6.14 -43.05
C ASN A 63 -33.10 -6.73 -41.62
N ALA A 64 -33.17 -5.87 -40.61
CA ALA A 64 -33.66 -6.24 -39.28
C ALA A 64 -34.00 -4.96 -38.49
N ALA A 65 -35.12 -4.33 -38.85
CA ALA A 65 -35.78 -3.37 -37.98
C ALA A 65 -36.61 -4.14 -36.94
N GLY A 66 -36.33 -3.92 -35.65
CA GLY A 66 -37.24 -4.33 -34.58
C GLY A 66 -36.58 -5.06 -33.42
N VAL A 67 -35.94 -4.31 -32.50
CA VAL A 67 -35.80 -4.70 -31.08
C VAL A 67 -35.82 -3.42 -30.23
N GLU A 68 -36.78 -3.32 -29.30
CA GLU A 68 -36.84 -2.28 -28.25
C GLU A 68 -35.77 -2.51 -27.16
N PRO A 69 -35.31 -1.47 -26.43
CA PRO A 69 -34.24 -1.61 -25.45
C PRO A 69 -34.78 -1.97 -24.06
N PHE A 70 -34.20 -2.99 -23.41
CA PHE A 70 -34.34 -3.20 -21.96
C PHE A 70 -32.97 -3.41 -21.30
N LEU A 71 -32.78 -2.66 -20.20
CA LEU A 71 -31.79 -2.75 -19.11
C LEU A 71 -30.33 -2.35 -19.42
N LEU A 72 -29.99 -1.10 -19.08
CA LEU A 72 -28.62 -0.57 -18.98
C LEU A 72 -28.03 -0.86 -17.58
N PRO A 73 -26.80 -1.37 -17.46
CA PRO A 73 -26.08 -1.42 -16.18
C PRO A 73 -25.33 -0.11 -15.91
N ALA A 74 -25.25 0.28 -14.64
CA ALA A 74 -24.51 1.45 -14.16
C ALA A 74 -23.02 1.41 -14.58
N VAL A 75 -22.50 2.55 -15.05
CA VAL A 75 -21.13 2.65 -15.57
C VAL A 75 -20.19 3.23 -14.49
N VAL A 76 -19.07 2.53 -14.27
CA VAL A 76 -17.90 3.04 -13.55
C VAL A 76 -16.85 3.40 -14.60
N ALA A 77 -16.52 4.69 -14.74
CA ALA A 77 -15.48 5.15 -15.64
C ALA A 77 -14.24 5.56 -14.84
N SER A 78 -13.10 4.95 -15.15
CA SER A 78 -11.77 5.35 -14.65
C SER A 78 -10.94 5.79 -15.84
N LEU A 79 -10.39 7.00 -15.80
CA LEU A 79 -9.59 7.59 -16.86
C LEU A 79 -8.18 7.91 -16.32
N SER A 80 -7.18 7.19 -16.80
CA SER A 80 -5.75 7.41 -16.57
C SER A 80 -5.03 7.51 -17.92
N CYS A 81 -3.84 8.10 -17.91
CA CYS A 81 -3.11 8.57 -19.08
C CYS A 81 -2.01 7.57 -19.49
N PHE A 82 -2.01 7.05 -20.73
CA PHE A 82 -0.80 6.48 -21.39
C PHE A 82 -0.88 6.62 -22.92
N ARG A 83 0.30 6.73 -23.56
CA ARG A 83 0.51 6.88 -25.02
C ARG A 83 0.32 5.53 -25.75
N CYS A 84 -0.60 5.47 -26.70
CA CYS A 84 -0.55 4.51 -27.80
C CYS A 84 -1.10 5.14 -29.09
N ARG A 85 -0.50 4.81 -30.24
CA ARG A 85 -0.87 5.32 -31.57
C ARG A 85 -2.13 4.61 -32.10
N GLU A 86 -3.00 5.42 -32.71
CA GLU A 86 -4.08 5.12 -33.66
C GLU A 86 -4.73 3.72 -33.60
N LEU A 87 -5.94 3.66 -33.04
CA LEU A 87 -6.94 2.65 -33.37
C LEU A 87 -8.10 3.34 -34.11
N GLN A 88 -8.39 2.87 -35.33
CA GLN A 88 -9.49 3.35 -36.16
C GLN A 88 -10.86 2.89 -35.63
N ASP A 89 -11.86 3.75 -35.85
CA ASP A 89 -13.20 3.88 -35.27
C ASP A 89 -14.17 2.66 -35.21
N ASN A 90 -13.80 1.44 -35.62
CA ASN A 90 -14.83 0.43 -35.93
C ASN A 90 -15.14 -0.63 -34.84
N GLU A 91 -14.41 -0.73 -33.73
CA GLU A 91 -14.65 -1.80 -32.73
C GLU A 91 -15.47 -1.40 -31.49
N LEU A 92 -15.76 -0.11 -31.29
CA LEU A 92 -16.42 0.38 -30.05
C LEU A 92 -17.95 0.20 -30.01
N GLN A 93 -18.58 -0.35 -31.05
CA GLN A 93 -20.05 -0.46 -31.12
C GLN A 93 -20.64 -1.82 -30.69
N LYS A 94 -19.85 -2.87 -30.38
CA LYS A 94 -20.41 -4.24 -30.26
C LYS A 94 -20.19 -5.03 -28.98
N SER A 95 -19.54 -4.51 -27.93
CA SER A 95 -19.38 -5.28 -26.69
C SER A 95 -20.15 -4.70 -25.50
N GLY A 96 -21.28 -5.33 -25.16
CA GLY A 96 -22.00 -5.14 -23.91
C GLY A 96 -21.27 -5.79 -22.72
N ARG A 97 -19.99 -5.49 -22.53
CA ARG A 97 -19.19 -5.93 -21.37
C ARG A 97 -18.60 -4.72 -20.67
N GLN A 98 -18.38 -4.83 -19.36
CA GLN A 98 -17.64 -3.85 -18.57
C GLN A 98 -16.21 -3.74 -19.12
N SER A 99 -16.01 -2.79 -20.03
CA SER A 99 -14.71 -2.42 -20.57
C SER A 99 -14.31 -1.07 -19.97
N THR A 100 -13.27 -1.06 -19.16
CA THR A 100 -12.55 0.17 -18.81
C THR A 100 -11.86 0.69 -20.07
N ALA A 101 -12.44 1.72 -20.68
CA ALA A 101 -11.83 2.44 -21.80
C ALA A 101 -11.05 3.64 -21.25
N TRP A 102 -9.78 3.73 -21.64
CA TRP A 102 -8.87 4.81 -21.26
C TRP A 102 -8.90 5.89 -22.36
N LEU A 103 -9.24 7.14 -22.01
CA LEU A 103 -9.43 8.21 -22.99
C LEU A 103 -8.59 9.43 -22.60
N LYS A 104 -7.69 9.85 -23.50
CA LYS A 104 -6.87 11.06 -23.35
C LYS A 104 -7.73 12.29 -23.59
N ILE A 105 -8.11 13.01 -22.53
CA ILE A 105 -8.98 14.19 -22.63
C ILE A 105 -8.27 15.33 -23.41
N GLN A 106 -6.94 15.46 -23.34
CA GLN A 106 -6.22 16.53 -24.04
C GLN A 106 -6.36 16.49 -25.58
N GLU A 107 -6.45 15.31 -26.19
CA GLU A 107 -6.54 15.17 -27.65
C GLU A 107 -7.98 14.93 -28.13
N ASN A 108 -8.90 14.62 -27.22
CA ASN A 108 -10.27 14.26 -27.56
C ASN A 108 -11.30 14.73 -26.52
N GLU A 109 -11.14 15.97 -26.03
CA GLU A 109 -12.12 16.62 -25.13
C GLU A 109 -13.53 16.54 -25.72
N LYS A 110 -13.67 16.74 -27.03
CA LYS A 110 -14.95 16.63 -27.74
C LYS A 110 -15.57 15.23 -27.61
N LEU A 111 -14.81 14.15 -27.88
CA LEU A 111 -15.32 12.78 -27.75
C LEU A 111 -15.65 12.43 -26.31
N PHE A 112 -14.82 12.86 -25.35
CA PHE A 112 -15.13 12.67 -23.94
C PHE A 112 -16.43 13.38 -23.57
N MET A 113 -16.64 14.61 -24.04
CA MET A 113 -17.85 15.38 -23.75
C MET A 113 -19.09 14.81 -24.46
N GLU A 114 -18.94 14.25 -25.65
CA GLU A 114 -20.00 13.53 -26.36
C GLU A 114 -20.37 12.21 -25.66
N TRP A 115 -19.36 11.43 -25.24
CA TRP A 115 -19.56 10.23 -24.43
C TRP A 115 -20.23 10.57 -23.10
N LEU A 116 -19.71 11.61 -22.43
CA LEU A 116 -20.26 12.10 -21.19
C LEU A 116 -21.70 12.46 -21.43
N ALA A 117 -22.04 13.25 -22.45
CA ALA A 117 -23.39 13.68 -22.82
C ALA A 117 -24.37 12.50 -23.01
N ARG A 118 -23.93 11.41 -23.67
CA ARG A 118 -24.74 10.21 -23.95
C ARG A 118 -24.95 9.29 -22.74
N THR A 119 -24.13 9.40 -21.70
CA THR A 119 -24.19 8.51 -20.54
C THR A 119 -25.11 9.09 -19.47
N GLU A 120 -26.26 8.47 -19.23
CA GLU A 120 -27.26 8.95 -18.27
C GLU A 120 -26.84 8.71 -16.82
N GLU A 121 -26.25 7.54 -16.53
CA GLU A 121 -25.82 7.14 -15.19
C GLU A 121 -24.30 7.04 -15.08
N ILE A 122 -23.69 8.06 -14.48
CA ILE A 122 -22.28 8.01 -14.09
C ILE A 122 -22.22 8.16 -12.58
N ILE A 123 -21.83 7.09 -11.88
CA ILE A 123 -21.79 7.08 -10.40
C ILE A 123 -20.47 7.65 -9.89
N SER A 124 -19.37 7.35 -10.60
CA SER A 124 -18.01 7.68 -10.19
C SER A 124 -17.17 8.14 -11.37
N ILE A 125 -16.42 9.23 -11.20
CA ILE A 125 -15.41 9.70 -12.15
C ILE A 125 -14.09 9.88 -11.40
N THR A 126 -13.00 9.39 -11.98
CA THR A 126 -11.63 9.67 -11.54
C THR A 126 -10.85 10.28 -12.70
N LEU A 127 -10.30 11.48 -12.49
CA LEU A 127 -9.49 12.20 -13.47
C LEU A 127 -8.05 12.24 -12.98
N HIS A 128 -7.10 11.81 -13.81
CA HIS A 128 -5.67 11.92 -13.55
C HIS A 128 -5.02 12.92 -14.52
N GLU A 129 -4.10 13.76 -14.02
CA GLU A 129 -3.25 14.67 -14.80
C GLU A 129 -4.05 15.57 -15.75
N ALA A 130 -5.11 16.18 -15.24
CA ALA A 130 -5.91 17.17 -15.92
C ALA A 130 -5.12 18.49 -16.09
N THR A 131 -4.04 18.46 -16.88
CA THR A 131 -3.22 19.63 -17.19
C THR A 131 -3.94 20.51 -18.19
N ASN A 132 -4.25 21.74 -17.80
CA ASN A 132 -4.88 22.78 -18.62
C ASN A 132 -6.30 22.47 -19.13
N HIS A 133 -7.12 21.68 -18.41
CA HIS A 133 -8.54 21.64 -18.76
C HIS A 133 -9.21 22.94 -18.35
N SER A 134 -9.88 23.58 -19.33
CA SER A 134 -10.73 24.71 -19.05
C SER A 134 -11.92 24.28 -18.21
N ARG A 135 -12.42 25.19 -17.36
CA ARG A 135 -13.66 25.04 -16.58
C ARG A 135 -14.82 24.42 -17.39
N SER A 136 -14.86 24.67 -18.70
CA SER A 136 -15.84 24.11 -19.64
C SER A 136 -15.89 22.58 -19.64
N THR A 137 -14.77 21.88 -19.44
CA THR A 137 -14.69 20.41 -19.48
C THR A 137 -15.34 19.76 -18.26
N LEU A 138 -15.21 20.40 -17.10
CA LEU A 138 -15.65 19.83 -15.82
C LEU A 138 -17.06 20.25 -15.46
N LEU A 139 -17.54 21.37 -16.02
CA LEU A 139 -18.90 21.86 -15.80
C LEU A 139 -19.97 20.77 -16.03
N PRO A 140 -19.93 20.00 -17.14
CA PRO A 140 -20.94 18.98 -17.39
C PRO A 140 -20.80 17.78 -16.47
N ILE A 141 -19.60 17.45 -16.01
CA ILE A 141 -19.35 16.37 -15.05
C ILE A 141 -20.09 16.68 -13.75
N PHE A 142 -19.83 17.84 -13.15
CA PHE A 142 -20.44 18.20 -11.88
C PHE A 142 -21.97 18.34 -11.98
N ARG A 143 -22.53 18.67 -13.15
CA ARG A 143 -24.00 18.79 -13.35
C ARG A 143 -24.72 17.45 -13.48
N ARG A 144 -23.98 16.33 -13.51
CA ARG A 144 -24.58 14.99 -13.61
C ARG A 144 -25.32 14.64 -12.33
N LYS A 145 -26.66 14.60 -12.39
CA LYS A 145 -27.51 14.19 -11.26
C LYS A 145 -27.17 12.80 -10.72
N SER A 146 -26.65 11.90 -11.55
CA SER A 146 -26.27 10.54 -11.14
C SER A 146 -24.91 10.45 -10.43
N LEU A 147 -24.09 11.52 -10.49
CA LEU A 147 -22.73 11.53 -9.95
C LEU A 147 -22.75 11.52 -8.42
N LYS A 148 -22.13 10.48 -7.84
CA LYS A 148 -21.95 10.30 -6.39
C LYS A 148 -20.50 10.47 -5.95
N ILE A 149 -19.54 10.10 -6.79
CA ILE A 149 -18.11 10.13 -6.45
C ILE A 149 -17.36 10.89 -7.54
N LEU A 150 -16.59 11.90 -7.13
CA LEU A 150 -15.69 12.61 -8.02
C LEU A 150 -14.30 12.65 -7.40
N ARG A 151 -13.32 12.11 -8.13
CA ARG A 151 -11.91 12.17 -7.77
C ARG A 151 -11.13 12.89 -8.87
N ILE A 152 -10.29 13.84 -8.49
CA ILE A 152 -9.47 14.62 -9.41
C ILE A 152 -8.04 14.59 -8.86
N HIS A 153 -7.09 14.12 -9.66
CA HIS A 153 -5.69 13.93 -9.30
C HIS A 153 -4.77 14.68 -10.28
N GLY A 154 -3.79 15.43 -9.77
CA GLY A 154 -2.64 15.91 -10.57
C GLY A 154 -2.95 17.04 -11.56
N SER A 155 -4.00 17.81 -11.31
CA SER A 155 -4.39 18.92 -12.18
C SER A 155 -3.78 20.24 -11.72
N LYS A 156 -3.00 20.88 -12.59
CA LYS A 156 -2.57 22.26 -12.39
C LYS A 156 -3.66 23.19 -12.89
N TRP A 157 -4.34 23.86 -11.97
CA TRP A 157 -5.41 24.80 -12.29
C TRP A 157 -4.83 26.21 -12.32
N THR A 158 -4.02 26.47 -13.36
CA THR A 158 -3.50 27.81 -13.58
C THR A 158 -4.54 28.62 -14.36
N SER A 159 -5.70 28.90 -13.75
CA SER A 159 -6.55 29.98 -14.25
C SER A 159 -6.18 31.25 -13.49
N PRO A 160 -5.48 32.22 -14.11
CA PRO A 160 -5.16 33.50 -13.48
C PRO A 160 -6.38 34.42 -13.27
N TYR A 161 -7.59 33.94 -13.57
CA TYR A 161 -8.84 34.70 -13.45
C TYR A 161 -9.77 34.05 -12.42
N ASN A 162 -10.35 34.88 -11.53
CA ASN A 162 -11.30 34.66 -10.40
C ASN A 162 -12.57 33.82 -10.73
N ASN A 163 -12.48 32.83 -11.59
CA ASN A 163 -13.61 32.02 -12.01
C ASN A 163 -13.67 30.76 -11.13
N SER A 164 -14.79 30.58 -10.45
CA SER A 164 -15.01 29.45 -9.53
C SER A 164 -14.79 28.07 -10.15
N PHE A 165 -14.17 27.20 -9.34
CA PHE A 165 -13.84 25.81 -9.67
C PHE A 165 -15.09 24.95 -9.88
N ILE A 166 -16.08 25.06 -8.99
CA ILE A 166 -17.30 24.26 -9.06
C ILE A 166 -18.39 25.02 -9.83
N PRO A 167 -19.07 24.40 -10.80
CA PRO A 167 -20.17 25.02 -11.51
C PRO A 167 -21.20 25.69 -10.61
N PRO A 168 -21.96 26.66 -11.16
CA PRO A 168 -23.33 26.84 -10.73
C PRO A 168 -24.11 25.54 -10.89
N ASN A 169 -24.55 25.01 -9.75
CA ASN A 169 -25.34 23.79 -9.54
C ASN A 169 -24.55 22.47 -9.69
N PRO A 170 -23.68 22.13 -8.71
CA PRO A 170 -23.13 20.78 -8.63
C PRO A 170 -24.24 19.74 -8.36
N SER A 171 -23.92 18.48 -8.62
CA SER A 171 -24.80 17.35 -8.36
C SER A 171 -25.22 17.32 -6.89
N GLU A 172 -26.53 17.40 -6.64
CA GLU A 172 -27.12 17.23 -5.31
C GLU A 172 -26.88 15.81 -4.73
N ASN A 173 -26.46 14.87 -5.56
CA ASN A 173 -26.16 13.49 -5.18
C ASN A 173 -24.68 13.21 -4.93
N LEU A 174 -23.81 14.22 -5.06
CA LEU A 174 -22.39 14.06 -4.79
C LEU A 174 -22.15 13.74 -3.31
N GLN A 175 -21.62 12.55 -3.04
CA GLN A 175 -21.31 12.01 -1.71
C GLN A 175 -19.82 12.10 -1.37
N VAL A 176 -18.95 11.94 -2.37
CA VAL A 176 -17.49 11.92 -2.19
C VAL A 176 -16.85 12.87 -3.19
N LEU A 177 -16.04 13.80 -2.68
CA LEU A 177 -15.21 14.69 -3.47
C LEU A 177 -13.76 14.58 -2.99
N GLU A 178 -12.87 14.06 -3.85
CA GLU A 178 -11.44 13.94 -3.57
C GLU A 178 -10.63 14.74 -4.59
N LEU A 179 -9.82 15.67 -4.10
CA LEU A 179 -9.03 16.61 -4.87
C LEU A 179 -7.56 16.42 -4.47
N CYS A 180 -6.81 15.69 -5.27
CA CYS A 180 -5.42 15.34 -5.02
C CYS A 180 -4.48 16.09 -5.97
N ARG A 181 -3.41 16.71 -5.47
CA ARG A 181 -2.43 17.47 -6.29
C ARG A 181 -3.12 18.49 -7.21
N CYS A 182 -4.13 19.17 -6.67
CA CYS A 182 -4.86 20.21 -7.35
C CYS A 182 -4.38 21.56 -6.82
N ASP A 183 -3.81 22.39 -7.69
CA ASP A 183 -3.34 23.72 -7.30
C ASP A 183 -4.53 24.69 -7.22
N PHE A 184 -5.10 24.88 -6.02
CA PHE A 184 -6.17 25.86 -5.78
C PHE A 184 -5.56 27.22 -5.42
N LEU A 185 -4.71 27.74 -6.31
CA LEU A 185 -4.11 29.06 -6.18
C LEU A 185 -5.18 30.14 -6.34
N GLY A 186 -5.81 30.56 -5.24
CA GLY A 186 -6.70 31.72 -5.21
C GLY A 186 -8.04 31.55 -5.93
N ALA A 187 -8.47 30.33 -6.23
CA ALA A 187 -9.78 30.10 -6.81
C ALA A 187 -10.87 30.52 -5.81
N ASP A 188 -11.77 31.39 -6.25
CA ASP A 188 -12.92 31.84 -5.48
C ASP A 188 -13.88 30.66 -5.22
N TRP A 189 -13.75 30.02 -4.05
CA TRP A 189 -14.75 29.07 -3.56
C TRP A 189 -16.03 29.81 -3.11
N GLY A 190 -16.11 31.14 -3.19
CA GLY A 190 -17.29 31.92 -2.85
C GLY A 190 -18.53 31.49 -3.62
N ASP A 191 -18.38 31.07 -4.88
CA ASP A 191 -19.48 30.49 -5.66
C ASP A 191 -20.02 29.16 -5.10
N LEU A 192 -19.29 28.48 -4.21
CA LEU A 192 -19.80 27.32 -3.49
C LEU A 192 -20.52 27.69 -2.21
N ARG A 193 -20.24 28.86 -1.64
CA ARG A 193 -20.88 29.32 -0.41
C ARG A 193 -22.40 29.33 -0.54
N ASP A 194 -22.89 29.78 -1.70
CA ASP A 194 -24.34 29.84 -1.99
C ASP A 194 -24.92 28.48 -2.42
N LYS A 195 -24.13 27.41 -2.44
CA LYS A 195 -24.52 26.11 -3.02
C LYS A 195 -24.32 25.00 -2.01
N CYS A 196 -25.43 24.55 -1.44
CA CYS A 196 -25.47 23.36 -0.63
C CYS A 196 -24.99 22.13 -1.43
N LEU A 197 -24.05 21.37 -0.86
CA LEU A 197 -23.80 19.98 -1.24
C LEU A 197 -24.40 19.10 -0.15
N PRO A 198 -25.74 18.98 -0.09
CA PRO A 198 -26.44 18.47 1.09
C PRO A 198 -26.12 17.00 1.38
N LYS A 199 -25.66 16.24 0.39
CA LYS A 199 -25.33 14.81 0.52
C LYS A 199 -23.82 14.52 0.55
N LEU A 200 -22.96 15.54 0.55
CA LEU A 200 -21.52 15.32 0.59
C LEU A 200 -21.12 14.78 1.97
N GLU A 201 -20.67 13.53 1.99
CA GLU A 201 -20.27 12.81 3.20
C GLU A 201 -18.75 12.84 3.41
N LYS A 202 -17.97 12.92 2.32
CA LYS A 202 -16.50 12.96 2.36
C LYS A 202 -15.94 14.05 1.45
N LEU A 203 -15.10 14.90 2.04
CA LEU A 203 -14.29 15.88 1.34
C LEU A 203 -12.81 15.61 1.66
N SER A 204 -12.02 15.36 0.62
CA SER A 204 -10.58 15.14 0.75
C SER A 204 -9.83 16.07 -0.18
N ILE A 205 -8.92 16.88 0.36
CA ILE A 205 -8.04 17.75 -0.41
C ILE A 205 -6.62 17.42 0.01
N THR A 206 -5.83 16.80 -0.88
CA THR A 206 -4.52 16.24 -0.54
C THR A 206 -3.45 16.69 -1.53
N ASP A 207 -2.25 17.00 -1.07
CA ASP A 207 -1.14 17.47 -1.93
C ASP A 207 -1.50 18.71 -2.78
N GLY A 208 -2.58 19.43 -2.45
CA GLY A 208 -2.98 20.65 -3.14
C GLY A 208 -2.44 21.87 -2.43
N LEU A 209 -2.17 22.94 -3.18
CA LEU A 209 -1.91 24.24 -2.58
C LEU A 209 -3.23 24.85 -2.12
N ILE A 210 -3.51 24.78 -0.82
CA ILE A 210 -4.69 25.38 -0.20
C ILE A 210 -4.23 26.66 0.49
N THR A 211 -4.68 27.81 -0.01
CA THR A 211 -4.46 29.10 0.64
C THR A 211 -5.37 29.23 1.87
N ARG A 212 -5.10 30.21 2.74
CA ARG A 212 -5.98 30.51 3.89
C ARG A 212 -7.40 30.83 3.45
N GLU A 213 -7.57 31.56 2.36
CA GLU A 213 -8.88 31.89 1.78
C GLU A 213 -9.60 30.60 1.38
N GLY A 214 -8.91 29.68 0.70
CA GLY A 214 -9.50 28.39 0.33
C GLY A 214 -9.94 27.58 1.56
N ALA A 215 -9.13 27.55 2.60
CA ALA A 215 -9.48 26.87 3.84
C ALA A 215 -10.63 27.58 4.62
N SER A 216 -10.63 28.91 4.68
CA SER A 216 -11.72 29.72 5.26
C SER A 216 -13.02 29.54 4.47
N MET A 217 -12.94 29.38 3.15
CA MET A 217 -14.11 29.13 2.34
C MET A 217 -14.68 27.73 2.58
N ILE A 218 -13.86 26.71 2.83
CA ILE A 218 -14.35 25.39 3.25
C ILE A 218 -15.22 25.51 4.50
N VAL A 219 -14.83 26.36 5.47
CA VAL A 219 -15.64 26.65 6.67
C VAL A 219 -17.01 27.24 6.32
N GLN A 220 -17.06 28.09 5.30
CA GLN A 220 -18.28 28.76 4.85
C GLN A 220 -19.19 27.83 4.04
N LEU A 221 -18.74 26.63 3.66
CA LEU A 221 -19.57 25.67 2.94
C LEU A 221 -20.63 25.05 3.86
N GLU A 222 -21.88 25.07 3.41
CA GLU A 222 -22.96 24.34 4.04
C GLU A 222 -22.93 22.86 3.61
N LEU A 223 -22.22 22.04 4.39
CA LEU A 223 -22.04 20.60 4.14
C LEU A 223 -22.71 19.74 5.23
N PRO A 224 -24.04 19.81 5.42
CA PRO A 224 -24.72 19.24 6.59
C PRO A 224 -24.48 17.73 6.79
N SER A 225 -24.19 16.99 5.73
CA SER A 225 -23.92 15.55 5.77
C SER A 225 -22.44 15.17 5.89
N LEU A 226 -21.51 16.13 5.98
CA LEU A 226 -20.08 15.83 5.99
C LEU A 226 -19.71 15.04 7.25
N ARG A 227 -19.10 13.88 7.04
CA ARG A 227 -18.61 12.97 8.09
C ARG A 227 -17.10 12.86 8.09
N GLU A 228 -16.48 13.01 6.92
CA GLU A 228 -15.04 12.93 6.76
C GLU A 228 -14.49 14.19 6.08
N LEU A 229 -13.55 14.84 6.76
CA LEU A 229 -12.78 15.94 6.20
C LEU A 229 -11.29 15.57 6.24
N THR A 230 -10.65 15.59 5.07
CA THR A 230 -9.20 15.40 4.95
C THR A 230 -8.60 16.59 4.23
N ILE A 231 -7.61 17.22 4.86
CA ILE A 231 -6.82 18.32 4.32
C ILE A 231 -5.35 17.96 4.55
N TYR A 232 -4.59 17.80 3.47
CA TYR A 232 -3.16 17.46 3.50
C TYR A 232 -2.39 18.38 2.55
N ASN A 233 -1.41 19.13 3.06
CA ASN A 233 -0.64 20.09 2.24
C ASN A 233 0.86 19.79 2.27
N ARG A 234 1.36 19.05 1.28
CA ARG A 234 2.78 18.67 1.22
C ARG A 234 3.72 19.80 0.79
N GLN A 235 3.21 20.91 0.22
CA GLN A 235 4.02 22.01 -0.30
C GLN A 235 3.78 23.31 0.48
N PRO A 236 4.45 23.51 1.63
CA PRO A 236 4.41 24.79 2.35
C PRO A 236 5.20 25.91 1.65
N ARG A 237 5.71 25.69 0.42
CA ARG A 237 6.72 26.52 -0.25
C ARG A 237 6.32 27.98 -0.51
N PHE A 238 5.07 28.38 -0.29
CA PHE A 238 4.59 29.74 -0.58
C PHE A 238 3.70 30.36 0.51
N ALA A 239 3.57 29.76 1.70
CA ALA A 239 2.76 30.35 2.76
C ALA A 239 3.56 31.44 3.50
N THR A 240 3.48 32.68 3.01
CA THR A 240 3.68 33.87 3.83
C THR A 240 2.67 33.85 4.99
N GLU A 241 3.16 33.66 6.23
CA GLU A 241 2.58 33.91 7.58
C GLU A 241 1.11 33.56 7.93
N GLU A 242 0.27 33.20 6.98
CA GLU A 242 -1.17 33.13 7.18
C GLU A 242 -1.63 31.71 7.51
N LYS A 243 -1.89 31.49 8.80
CA LYS A 243 -2.20 30.17 9.38
C LYS A 243 -3.72 29.93 9.42
N LEU A 244 -4.13 28.67 9.23
CA LEU A 244 -5.54 28.29 9.28
C LEU A 244 -6.02 28.25 10.74
N SER A 245 -6.99 29.07 11.10
CA SER A 245 -7.59 28.99 12.43
C SER A 245 -8.60 27.83 12.51
N LEU A 246 -8.36 26.86 13.39
CA LEU A 246 -9.33 25.80 13.66
C LEU A 246 -10.61 26.34 14.31
N ALA A 247 -10.53 27.49 14.98
CA ALA A 247 -11.71 28.18 15.49
C ALA A 247 -12.66 28.60 14.35
N ASP A 248 -12.15 28.80 13.14
CA ASP A 248 -13.02 28.99 11.98
C ASP A 248 -13.67 27.67 11.59
N LEU A 249 -12.91 26.58 11.44
CA LEU A 249 -13.48 25.24 11.17
C LEU A 249 -14.56 24.83 12.18
N ALA A 250 -14.38 25.15 13.47
CA ALA A 250 -15.36 24.86 14.51
C ALA A 250 -16.69 25.61 14.34
N LYS A 251 -16.69 26.77 13.66
CA LYS A 251 -17.90 27.53 13.32
C LYS A 251 -18.68 26.88 12.17
N ALA A 252 -18.06 25.98 11.40
CA ALA A 252 -18.72 25.34 10.27
C ALA A 252 -19.90 24.48 10.73
N SER A 253 -21.03 24.57 10.03
CA SER A 253 -22.25 23.84 10.38
C SER A 253 -22.07 22.32 10.36
N PHE A 254 -21.22 21.84 9.46
CA PHE A 254 -20.89 20.42 9.30
C PHE A 254 -20.05 19.83 10.43
N PHE A 255 -19.38 20.69 11.20
CA PHE A 255 -18.38 20.27 12.17
C PHE A 255 -18.98 19.32 13.22
N ARG A 256 -20.26 19.52 13.60
CA ARG A 256 -20.96 18.69 14.60
C ARG A 256 -21.12 17.22 14.20
N ASN A 257 -21.10 16.93 12.89
CA ASN A 257 -21.36 15.59 12.35
C ASN A 257 -20.08 14.84 11.95
N LEU A 258 -18.91 15.47 12.06
CA LEU A 258 -17.65 14.85 11.65
C LEU A 258 -17.31 13.64 12.53
N THR A 259 -17.07 12.51 11.87
CA THR A 259 -16.56 11.29 12.48
C THR A 259 -15.08 11.10 12.22
N ALA A 260 -14.53 11.70 11.16
CA ALA A 260 -13.11 11.68 10.87
C ALA A 260 -12.60 13.06 10.44
N LEU A 261 -11.54 13.52 11.08
CA LEU A 261 -10.84 14.75 10.74
C LEU A 261 -9.36 14.45 10.55
N ARG A 262 -8.83 14.71 9.35
CA ARG A 262 -7.43 14.54 9.01
C ARG A 262 -6.88 15.86 8.54
N LEU A 263 -6.04 16.49 9.36
CA LEU A 263 -5.35 17.74 9.07
C LEU A 263 -3.85 17.44 9.15
N SER A 264 -3.13 17.53 8.04
CA SER A 264 -1.72 17.21 8.06
C SER A 264 -0.89 18.17 7.22
N GLU A 265 0.26 18.54 7.76
CA GLU A 265 1.12 19.58 7.19
C GLU A 265 0.37 20.92 7.07
N ILE A 266 -0.50 21.22 8.04
CA ILE A 266 -1.24 22.49 8.10
C ILE A 266 -0.77 23.23 9.34
N CYS A 267 -0.37 24.48 9.16
CA CYS A 267 -0.10 25.35 10.29
C CYS A 267 -1.43 25.86 10.85
N VAL A 268 -1.72 25.48 12.10
CA VAL A 268 -2.94 25.87 12.79
C VAL A 268 -2.61 26.69 14.03
N GLU A 269 -3.18 27.89 14.14
CA GLU A 269 -3.09 28.74 15.34
C GLU A 269 -4.36 28.73 16.17
N GLY A 270 -4.20 29.15 17.43
CA GLY A 270 -5.34 29.39 18.34
C GLY A 270 -6.15 28.13 18.62
N PHE A 271 -5.55 26.95 18.44
CA PHE A 271 -6.30 25.72 18.43
C PHE A 271 -6.72 25.30 19.84
N SER A 272 -8.02 25.34 20.10
CA SER A 272 -8.60 24.60 21.22
C SER A 272 -9.24 23.31 20.74
N PHE A 273 -8.63 22.18 21.08
CA PHE A 273 -9.22 20.86 20.83
C PHE A 273 -10.59 20.70 21.50
N SER A 274 -10.95 21.54 22.48
CA SER A 274 -12.25 21.54 23.16
C SER A 274 -13.44 21.78 22.23
N GLU A 275 -13.21 22.36 21.06
CA GLU A 275 -14.26 22.68 20.08
C GLU A 275 -14.61 21.48 19.19
N LEU A 276 -13.75 20.44 19.15
CA LEU A 276 -13.94 19.26 18.32
C LEU A 276 -15.26 18.54 18.64
N PRO A 277 -15.89 17.91 17.64
CA PRO A 277 -17.19 17.30 17.84
C PRO A 277 -17.05 15.98 18.61
N ARG A 278 -17.98 15.72 19.53
CA ARG A 278 -18.01 14.46 20.32
C ARG A 278 -18.26 13.21 19.46
N THR A 279 -18.69 13.38 18.22
CA THR A 279 -18.92 12.33 17.21
C THR A 279 -17.62 11.83 16.58
N LEU A 280 -16.51 12.53 16.79
CA LEU A 280 -15.22 12.21 16.21
C LEU A 280 -14.70 10.84 16.71
N GLN A 281 -14.37 9.98 15.77
CA GLN A 281 -13.78 8.66 15.99
C GLN A 281 -12.32 8.60 15.54
N LEU A 282 -11.95 9.39 14.54
CA LEU A 282 -10.58 9.50 14.02
C LEU A 282 -10.15 10.96 13.98
N LEU A 283 -9.00 11.23 14.59
CA LEU A 283 -8.32 12.52 14.50
C LEU A 283 -6.87 12.29 14.08
N LEU A 284 -6.50 12.79 12.91
CA LEU A 284 -5.11 12.91 12.49
C LEU A 284 -4.77 14.39 12.42
N PHE A 285 -3.78 14.80 13.18
CA PHE A 285 -3.31 16.17 13.27
C PHE A 285 -1.79 16.20 13.14
N SER A 286 -1.26 16.76 12.06
CA SER A 286 0.18 16.99 11.89
C SER A 286 0.43 18.47 11.64
N ASN A 287 1.15 19.11 12.55
CA ASN A 287 1.57 20.50 12.42
C ASN A 287 3.09 20.54 12.32
N LYS A 288 3.59 20.86 11.12
CA LYS A 288 5.02 20.87 10.80
C LYS A 288 5.76 22.03 11.48
N ASP A 289 5.06 23.15 11.68
CA ASP A 289 5.63 24.42 12.14
C ASP A 289 5.09 24.80 13.53
N ALA A 290 4.56 23.84 14.29
CA ALA A 290 4.16 24.09 15.67
C ALA A 290 5.40 24.51 16.48
N GLU A 291 5.43 25.75 16.93
CA GLU A 291 6.36 26.10 18.00
C GLU A 291 6.09 25.18 19.21
N PRO A 292 7.12 24.75 19.97
CA PRO A 292 6.96 23.87 21.12
C PRO A 292 5.96 24.35 22.18
N THR A 293 5.57 25.62 22.15
CA THR A 293 4.61 26.26 23.06
C THR A 293 3.14 25.99 22.68
N ALA A 294 2.85 25.59 21.44
CA ALA A 294 1.50 25.28 20.97
C ALA A 294 1.06 23.84 21.27
N VAL A 295 1.68 23.20 22.25
CA VAL A 295 1.37 21.83 22.67
C VAL A 295 -0.04 21.77 23.24
N PRO A 296 -0.95 20.99 22.64
CA PRO A 296 -2.25 20.79 23.23
C PRO A 296 -2.20 20.17 24.63
N ASN A 297 -2.97 20.78 25.51
CA ASN A 297 -3.28 20.18 26.80
C ASN A 297 -4.19 18.97 26.58
N ALA A 298 -3.76 17.79 27.03
CA ALA A 298 -4.46 16.51 26.88
C ALA A 298 -5.87 16.54 27.50
N SER A 299 -6.09 17.38 28.52
CA SER A 299 -7.43 17.57 29.11
C SER A 299 -8.46 18.11 28.12
N ASN A 300 -8.01 18.80 27.06
CA ASN A 300 -8.91 19.30 26.01
C ASN A 300 -9.58 18.17 25.24
N PHE A 301 -9.04 16.94 25.26
CA PHE A 301 -9.63 15.79 24.57
C PHE A 301 -10.74 15.09 25.38
N GLY A 302 -11.02 15.50 26.63
CA GLY A 302 -11.98 14.80 27.52
C GLY A 302 -13.41 14.67 27.05
N HIS A 303 -13.85 15.56 26.17
CA HIS A 303 -15.18 15.46 25.56
C HIS A 303 -15.23 14.46 24.38
N LEU A 304 -14.08 14.08 23.80
CA LEU A 304 -13.94 13.18 22.65
C LEU A 304 -14.00 11.69 23.06
N SER A 305 -14.97 11.34 23.89
CA SER A 305 -15.16 9.99 24.45
C SER A 305 -15.39 8.87 23.40
N ASN A 306 -15.66 9.23 22.13
CA ASN A 306 -15.82 8.29 21.02
C ASN A 306 -14.56 8.12 20.16
N LEU A 307 -13.47 8.85 20.46
CA LEU A 307 -12.24 8.79 19.68
C LEU A 307 -11.60 7.41 19.83
N LYS A 308 -11.41 6.73 18.69
CA LYS A 308 -10.78 5.41 18.58
C LYS A 308 -9.36 5.50 18.05
N GLU A 309 -9.09 6.49 17.19
CA GLU A 309 -7.78 6.71 16.61
C GLU A 309 -7.36 8.17 16.76
N LEU A 310 -6.19 8.36 17.34
CA LEU A 310 -5.55 9.66 17.49
C LEU A 310 -4.13 9.58 16.95
N ARG A 311 -3.84 10.41 15.94
CA ARG A 311 -2.49 10.61 15.43
C ARG A 311 -2.12 12.07 15.56
N VAL A 312 -1.04 12.36 16.27
CA VAL A 312 -0.52 13.72 16.48
C VAL A 312 0.94 13.78 16.07
N CYS A 313 1.30 14.69 15.16
CA CYS A 313 2.67 14.91 14.74
C CYS A 313 3.08 16.37 15.00
N GLY A 314 4.31 16.57 15.47
CA GLY A 314 4.94 17.89 15.61
C GLY A 314 4.52 18.71 16.84
N ALA A 315 3.33 18.49 17.38
CA ALA A 315 2.90 19.10 18.64
C ALA A 315 2.78 18.02 19.73
N GLY A 316 3.58 18.10 20.79
CA GLY A 316 3.44 17.28 22.00
C GLY A 316 1.99 17.16 22.47
N ILE A 317 1.65 16.09 23.20
CA ILE A 317 0.42 16.06 24.00
C ILE A 317 0.86 16.08 25.47
N ASN A 318 0.54 17.15 26.19
CA ASN A 318 0.91 17.26 27.60
C ASN A 318 -0.25 16.89 28.51
N GLY A 319 -0.01 15.95 29.43
CA GLY A 319 -0.91 15.63 30.54
C GLY A 319 -1.84 14.45 30.30
N TYR A 320 -2.92 14.41 31.09
CA TYR A 320 -3.92 13.33 31.16
C TYR A 320 -4.77 13.22 29.89
N LEU A 321 -4.77 12.06 29.23
CA LEU A 321 -5.59 11.79 28.05
C LEU A 321 -6.83 10.92 28.39
N PRO A 322 -7.98 11.53 28.73
CA PRO A 322 -9.23 10.87 29.09
C PRO A 322 -9.98 10.22 27.92
N LEU A 323 -9.34 9.30 27.19
CA LEU A 323 -9.92 8.66 26.00
C LEU A 323 -10.14 7.16 26.20
N PRO A 324 -11.22 6.76 26.91
CA PRO A 324 -11.43 5.36 27.32
C PRO A 324 -11.65 4.39 26.16
N LYS A 325 -12.09 4.89 25.00
CA LYS A 325 -12.32 4.09 23.78
C LYS A 325 -11.16 4.16 22.78
N LEU A 326 -10.05 4.82 23.12
CA LEU A 326 -8.92 4.95 22.21
C LEU A 326 -8.27 3.60 22.00
N GLU A 327 -8.24 3.13 20.75
CA GLU A 327 -7.65 1.86 20.35
C GLU A 327 -6.26 2.05 19.71
N SER A 328 -6.02 3.22 19.12
CA SER A 328 -4.80 3.52 18.38
C SER A 328 -4.32 4.94 18.68
N LEU A 329 -3.10 5.04 19.21
CA LEU A 329 -2.43 6.31 19.50
C LEU A 329 -1.09 6.34 18.76
N SER A 330 -0.86 7.39 18.00
CA SER A 330 0.36 7.54 17.21
C SER A 330 0.92 8.96 17.35
N MET A 331 2.15 9.07 17.81
CA MET A 331 2.82 10.34 18.10
C MET A 331 4.18 10.38 17.43
N TYR A 332 4.44 11.45 16.68
CA TYR A 332 5.69 11.61 15.93
C TYR A 332 6.39 12.93 16.28
N SER A 333 7.71 12.84 16.36
CA SER A 333 8.73 13.90 16.38
C SER A 333 8.66 14.91 17.51
N GLY A 334 9.77 15.03 18.25
CA GLY A 334 10.10 16.19 19.09
C GLY A 334 9.36 16.28 20.42
N MET A 335 8.64 15.23 20.82
CA MET A 335 7.93 15.23 22.10
C MET A 335 8.89 14.89 23.25
N ASP A 336 8.88 15.74 24.28
CA ASP A 336 9.38 15.35 25.60
C ASP A 336 8.32 14.50 26.28
N THR A 337 8.56 13.20 26.37
CA THR A 337 7.63 12.26 27.04
C THR A 337 7.66 12.39 28.57
N ARG A 338 8.36 13.37 29.15
CA ARG A 338 8.21 13.69 30.58
C ARG A 338 6.79 14.06 30.98
N SER A 339 6.01 14.63 30.06
CA SER A 339 4.59 14.92 30.29
C SER A 339 3.67 13.72 30.08
N PHE A 340 4.24 12.58 29.68
CA PHE A 340 3.53 11.32 29.51
C PHE A 340 3.12 10.68 30.85
N VAL A 341 3.48 11.31 31.98
CA VAL A 341 3.61 10.63 33.25
C VAL A 341 2.32 10.59 34.09
N SER A 342 2.01 9.39 34.58
CA SER A 342 1.16 9.00 35.74
C SER A 342 -0.29 8.55 35.52
N SER A 343 -0.82 8.53 34.29
CA SER A 343 -2.28 8.31 34.15
C SER A 343 -2.80 7.53 32.96
N TYR A 344 -1.97 7.30 31.93
CA TYR A 344 -2.40 6.57 30.73
C TYR A 344 -2.79 5.12 31.03
N GLY A 345 -2.10 4.47 31.98
CA GLY A 345 -2.41 3.09 32.39
C GLY A 345 -3.84 2.86 32.87
N GLN A 346 -4.47 3.90 33.42
CA GLN A 346 -5.86 3.84 33.88
C GLN A 346 -6.84 4.30 32.79
N THR A 347 -6.47 5.28 31.97
CA THR A 347 -7.38 5.84 30.97
C THR A 347 -7.43 5.09 29.66
N LEU A 348 -6.27 4.68 29.15
CA LEU A 348 -6.12 4.06 27.85
C LEU A 348 -6.22 2.55 27.95
N SER A 349 -7.17 2.07 28.75
CA SER A 349 -7.42 0.65 28.94
C SER A 349 -7.80 -0.06 27.64
N SER A 350 -8.38 0.63 26.66
CA SER A 350 -8.74 0.06 25.35
C SER A 350 -7.61 0.10 24.31
N LEU A 351 -6.44 0.67 24.64
CA LEU A 351 -5.39 0.91 23.66
C LEU A 351 -4.74 -0.40 23.21
N LYS A 352 -4.77 -0.63 21.90
CA LYS A 352 -4.20 -1.81 21.22
C LYS A 352 -2.96 -1.48 20.42
N ARG A 353 -2.86 -0.25 19.90
CA ARG A 353 -1.74 0.19 19.06
C ARG A 353 -1.16 1.48 19.63
N LEU A 354 0.13 1.45 19.90
CA LEU A 354 0.90 2.62 20.31
C LEU A 354 2.10 2.77 19.38
N THR A 355 2.24 3.96 18.81
CA THR A 355 3.41 4.35 18.03
C THR A 355 3.96 5.65 18.58
N ILE A 356 5.23 5.62 18.97
CA ILE A 356 5.98 6.77 19.42
C ILE A 356 7.24 6.79 18.57
N SER A 357 7.41 7.83 17.75
CA SER A 357 8.58 7.93 16.88
C SER A 357 9.30 9.26 17.11
N HIS A 358 10.63 9.24 17.07
CA HIS A 358 11.52 10.39 17.21
C HIS A 358 11.19 11.27 18.43
N SER A 359 10.87 10.64 19.57
CA SER A 359 10.56 11.29 20.85
C SER A 359 11.52 10.81 21.94
N THR A 360 11.85 11.63 22.94
CA THR A 360 12.73 11.19 24.03
C THR A 360 11.92 10.41 25.07
N LEU A 361 12.08 9.09 25.12
CA LEU A 361 11.51 8.25 26.18
C LEU A 361 12.37 8.33 27.44
N ASN A 362 11.72 8.37 28.61
CA ASN A 362 12.39 8.30 29.91
C ASN A 362 11.84 7.11 30.72
N LEU A 363 12.35 6.92 31.94
CA LEU A 363 11.93 5.79 32.79
C LEU A 363 10.43 5.83 33.13
N ASP A 364 9.90 7.02 33.44
CA ASP A 364 8.51 7.18 33.85
C ASP A 364 7.54 6.87 32.70
N SER A 365 7.80 7.40 31.50
CA SER A 365 7.01 7.10 30.29
C SER A 365 7.07 5.61 29.94
N ALA A 366 8.20 4.93 30.14
CA ALA A 366 8.31 3.49 29.95
C ALA A 366 7.47 2.69 30.97
N LEU A 367 7.42 3.12 32.23
CA LEU A 367 6.53 2.54 33.25
C LEU A 367 5.05 2.74 32.89
N ASP A 368 4.69 3.90 32.36
CA ASP A 368 3.33 4.15 31.89
C ASP A 368 2.95 3.29 30.69
N ILE A 369 3.85 3.14 29.72
CA ILE A 369 3.66 2.19 28.61
C ILE A 369 3.47 0.78 29.16
N ALA A 370 4.34 0.34 30.07
CA ALA A 370 4.28 -0.97 30.72
C ALA A 370 2.94 -1.22 31.44
N SER A 371 2.26 -0.17 31.89
CA SER A 371 0.98 -0.28 32.59
C SER A 371 -0.22 -0.55 31.68
N LEU A 372 -0.09 -0.40 30.36
CA LEU A 372 -1.17 -0.62 29.38
C LEU A 372 -1.55 -2.12 29.31
N PRO A 373 -2.82 -2.50 29.52
CA PRO A 373 -3.19 -3.93 29.67
C PRO A 373 -3.53 -4.66 28.37
N ASN A 374 -3.77 -3.93 27.27
CA ASN A 374 -4.36 -4.45 26.03
C ASN A 374 -3.51 -4.18 24.78
N LEU A 375 -2.26 -3.77 24.96
CA LEU A 375 -1.40 -3.42 23.82
C LEU A 375 -1.04 -4.67 22.99
N GLU A 376 -1.28 -4.59 21.69
CA GLU A 376 -0.98 -5.64 20.70
C GLU A 376 0.16 -5.22 19.76
N VAL A 377 0.28 -3.92 19.49
CA VAL A 377 1.32 -3.33 18.64
C VAL A 377 2.00 -2.19 19.39
N LEU A 378 3.31 -2.29 19.54
CA LEU A 378 4.16 -1.24 20.10
C LEU A 378 5.25 -0.88 19.09
N LYS A 379 5.28 0.38 18.67
CA LYS A 379 6.35 0.94 17.85
C LYS A 379 7.02 2.10 18.59
N ILE A 380 8.32 2.00 18.77
CA ILE A 380 9.18 2.95 19.45
C ILE A 380 10.41 3.13 18.53
N ASP A 381 10.31 4.05 17.57
CA ASP A 381 11.34 4.25 16.54
C ASP A 381 12.09 5.56 16.76
N GLY A 382 13.42 5.53 16.76
CA GLY A 382 14.23 6.74 16.91
C GLY A 382 13.96 7.48 18.21
N CYS A 383 13.35 6.80 19.19
CA CYS A 383 13.39 7.21 20.57
C CYS A 383 14.76 6.78 21.05
N PHE A 384 15.68 7.72 21.27
CA PHE A 384 17.06 7.40 21.69
C PHE A 384 17.25 7.50 23.21
N PRO A 385 16.66 6.64 24.04
CA PRO A 385 17.03 6.64 25.44
C PRO A 385 18.10 5.58 25.68
N SER A 386 18.76 5.65 26.84
CA SER A 386 19.61 4.54 27.27
C SER A 386 18.75 3.28 27.46
N PHE A 387 19.31 2.09 27.23
CA PHE A 387 18.61 0.81 27.42
C PHE A 387 17.84 0.72 28.75
N ALA A 388 18.41 1.29 29.83
CA ALA A 388 17.81 1.29 31.17
C ALA A 388 16.41 1.93 31.20
N SER A 389 16.12 2.88 30.31
CA SER A 389 14.81 3.53 30.24
C SER A 389 13.72 2.63 29.68
N VAL A 390 14.02 1.73 28.73
CA VAL A 390 13.02 0.88 28.06
C VAL A 390 12.85 -0.46 28.75
N GLU A 391 13.74 -0.80 29.70
CA GLU A 391 13.69 -2.06 30.43
C GLU A 391 12.32 -2.36 31.10
N PRO A 392 11.60 -1.39 31.68
CA PRO A 392 10.27 -1.63 32.25
C PRO A 392 9.21 -2.07 31.23
N ILE A 393 9.35 -1.69 29.96
CA ILE A 393 8.41 -2.06 28.88
C ILE A 393 8.34 -3.58 28.74
N PHE A 394 9.47 -4.27 28.96
CA PHE A 394 9.53 -5.73 28.89
C PHE A 394 8.75 -6.41 30.02
N ASP A 395 8.44 -5.72 31.12
CA ASP A 395 7.64 -6.28 32.22
C ASP A 395 6.18 -5.79 32.19
N GLY A 396 5.76 -5.20 31.06
CA GLY A 396 4.45 -4.60 30.93
C GLY A 396 3.30 -5.60 31.03
N LYS A 397 2.13 -5.12 31.49
CA LYS A 397 0.89 -5.90 31.57
C LYS A 397 0.43 -6.45 30.22
N PHE A 398 0.83 -5.80 29.12
CA PHE A 398 0.55 -6.23 27.76
C PHE A 398 1.48 -7.34 27.24
N ALA A 399 2.51 -7.76 27.98
CA ALA A 399 3.55 -8.66 27.45
C ALA A 399 2.99 -9.98 26.88
N SER A 400 1.89 -10.49 27.46
CA SER A 400 1.19 -11.68 26.97
C SER A 400 0.32 -11.46 25.73
N LYS A 401 0.03 -10.22 25.35
CA LYS A 401 -0.83 -9.86 24.21
C LYS A 401 -0.07 -9.24 23.05
N LEU A 402 1.16 -8.78 23.28
CA LEU A 402 1.96 -8.13 22.25
C LEU A 402 2.25 -9.09 21.09
N ARG A 403 1.90 -8.67 19.88
CA ARG A 403 2.10 -9.42 18.64
C ARG A 403 3.13 -8.75 17.74
N ARG A 404 3.24 -7.42 17.81
CA ARG A 404 4.23 -6.65 17.04
C ARG A 404 5.01 -5.69 17.94
N LEU A 405 6.34 -5.75 17.82
CA LEU A 405 7.26 -4.85 18.48
C LEU A 405 8.26 -4.28 17.46
N GLU A 406 8.41 -2.97 17.46
CA GLU A 406 9.38 -2.24 16.63
C GLU A 406 10.12 -1.28 17.55
N ILE A 407 11.42 -1.50 17.75
CA ILE A 407 12.27 -0.73 18.70
C ILE A 407 13.54 -0.19 18.01
N THR A 408 13.36 0.38 16.81
CA THR A 408 14.44 0.84 15.94
C THR A 408 15.33 1.91 16.59
N GLY A 409 16.64 1.77 16.43
CA GLY A 409 17.66 2.71 16.91
C GLY A 409 17.85 2.72 18.43
N THR A 410 17.22 1.80 19.17
CA THR A 410 17.38 1.70 20.63
C THR A 410 18.44 0.65 20.96
N PRO A 411 19.59 1.03 21.57
CA PRO A 411 20.64 0.06 21.91
C PRO A 411 20.11 -1.07 22.80
N LEU A 412 20.17 -2.30 22.30
CA LEU A 412 19.66 -3.49 22.98
C LEU A 412 20.82 -4.42 23.34
N ALA A 413 21.33 -4.30 24.57
CA ALA A 413 22.36 -5.21 25.05
C ALA A 413 21.84 -6.66 25.15
N ALA A 414 22.76 -7.64 25.22
CA ALA A 414 22.46 -9.07 25.38
C ALA A 414 21.40 -9.37 26.44
N ARG A 415 21.50 -8.70 27.59
CA ARG A 415 20.55 -8.82 28.70
C ARG A 415 19.15 -8.36 28.30
N GLY A 416 19.06 -7.27 27.55
CA GLY A 416 17.80 -6.71 27.07
C GLY A 416 17.08 -7.63 26.11
N LEU A 417 17.79 -8.20 25.16
CA LEU A 417 17.22 -9.14 24.21
C LEU A 417 16.70 -10.41 24.91
N ARG A 418 17.46 -10.98 25.86
CA ARG A 418 17.00 -12.13 26.66
C ARG A 418 15.73 -11.80 27.46
N ARG A 419 15.61 -10.59 27.98
CA ARG A 419 14.41 -10.13 28.70
C ARG A 419 13.22 -10.01 27.73
N LEU A 420 13.41 -9.33 26.60
CA LEU A 420 12.42 -9.20 25.53
C LEU A 420 11.84 -10.56 25.13
N VAL A 421 12.71 -11.53 24.84
CA VAL A 421 12.33 -12.90 24.45
C VAL A 421 11.52 -13.61 25.53
N ARG A 422 11.91 -13.45 26.80
CA ARG A 422 11.20 -14.05 27.93
C ARG A 422 9.81 -13.47 28.13
N SER A 423 9.68 -12.16 27.91
CA SER A 423 8.46 -11.41 28.14
C SER A 423 7.42 -11.58 27.03
N PHE A 424 7.83 -11.46 25.77
CA PHE A 424 6.91 -11.40 24.63
C PHE A 424 6.76 -12.73 23.90
N ARG A 425 6.34 -13.77 24.62
CA ARG A 425 6.20 -15.15 24.06
C ARG A 425 5.21 -15.28 22.90
N ASN A 426 4.33 -14.30 22.72
CA ASN A 426 3.33 -14.27 21.65
C ASN A 426 3.72 -13.36 20.47
N LEU A 427 4.96 -12.88 20.43
CA LEU A 427 5.42 -11.99 19.37
C LEU A 427 5.44 -12.69 18.00
N GLU A 428 4.87 -12.02 17.01
CA GLU A 428 4.77 -12.46 15.62
C GLU A 428 5.67 -11.61 14.71
N GLU A 429 5.82 -10.33 15.01
CA GLU A 429 6.62 -9.38 14.24
C GLU A 429 7.58 -8.64 15.17
N LEU A 430 8.88 -8.72 14.90
CA LEU A 430 9.93 -8.03 15.65
C LEU A 430 10.80 -7.21 14.69
N THR A 431 10.92 -5.92 14.95
CA THR A 431 11.90 -5.04 14.29
C THR A 431 12.82 -4.46 15.35
N VAL A 432 14.12 -4.74 15.22
CA VAL A 432 15.22 -4.31 16.09
C VAL A 432 16.33 -3.70 15.24
N ASP A 433 15.92 -2.92 14.24
CA ASP A 433 16.80 -2.23 13.32
C ASP A 433 17.69 -1.23 14.08
N GLY A 434 19.00 -1.19 13.81
CA GLY A 434 19.88 -0.20 14.44
C GLY A 434 20.06 -0.34 15.96
N CYS A 435 19.72 -1.50 16.54
CA CYS A 435 19.77 -1.75 17.98
C CYS A 435 21.15 -2.14 18.53
N SER A 436 22.23 -2.06 17.72
CA SER A 436 23.59 -2.50 18.11
C SER A 436 23.66 -3.97 18.55
N LEU A 437 22.88 -4.85 17.92
CA LEU A 437 22.89 -6.29 18.19
C LEU A 437 24.14 -6.94 17.62
N ASP A 438 24.86 -7.71 18.45
CA ASP A 438 25.88 -8.62 17.95
C ASP A 438 25.25 -9.94 17.45
N SER A 439 25.92 -10.61 16.51
CA SER A 439 25.41 -11.85 15.89
C SER A 439 25.18 -13.00 16.89
N PHE A 440 25.91 -13.02 18.02
CA PHE A 440 25.75 -14.04 19.06
C PHE A 440 24.48 -13.83 19.88
N LEU A 441 23.87 -12.64 19.81
CA LEU A 441 22.61 -12.35 20.49
C LEU A 441 21.38 -12.90 19.77
N LEU A 442 21.49 -13.33 18.51
CA LEU A 442 20.32 -13.83 17.79
C LEU A 442 19.81 -15.18 18.31
N GLY A 443 20.66 -15.99 18.94
CA GLY A 443 20.29 -17.30 19.49
C GLY A 443 19.01 -17.28 20.35
N PRO A 444 18.90 -16.41 21.37
CA PRO A 444 17.68 -16.21 22.15
C PRO A 444 16.39 -15.99 21.34
N LEU A 445 16.43 -15.36 20.16
CA LEU A 445 15.23 -15.08 19.37
C LEU A 445 14.51 -16.36 18.90
N THR A 446 15.22 -17.49 18.83
CA THR A 446 14.63 -18.80 18.57
C THR A 446 13.53 -19.18 19.56
N GLU A 447 13.57 -18.69 20.80
CA GLU A 447 12.52 -19.02 21.77
C GLU A 447 11.17 -18.36 21.44
N LEU A 448 11.12 -17.41 20.49
CA LEU A 448 9.89 -16.77 20.01
C LEU A 448 9.20 -17.64 18.95
N LYS A 449 8.54 -18.72 19.40
CA LYS A 449 7.94 -19.75 18.53
C LYS A 449 6.87 -19.25 17.55
N LYS A 450 6.29 -18.07 17.78
CA LYS A 450 5.28 -17.44 16.91
C LYS A 450 5.86 -16.39 15.97
N LEU A 451 7.15 -16.09 16.08
CA LEU A 451 7.80 -15.05 15.29
C LEU A 451 7.83 -15.46 13.82
N ARG A 452 7.11 -14.70 13.00
CA ARG A 452 7.00 -14.89 11.54
C ARG A 452 7.76 -13.83 10.76
N CYS A 453 7.97 -12.64 11.33
CA CYS A 453 8.71 -11.55 10.70
C CYS A 453 9.77 -11.04 11.68
N LEU A 454 11.03 -11.03 11.25
CA LEU A 454 12.15 -10.50 12.01
C LEU A 454 12.92 -9.50 11.15
N ASP A 455 13.11 -8.30 11.64
CA ASP A 455 13.96 -7.30 11.03
C ASP A 455 15.09 -6.91 11.99
N VAL A 456 16.32 -7.21 11.59
CA VAL A 456 17.57 -6.95 12.33
C VAL A 456 18.51 -6.07 11.51
N SER A 457 17.98 -5.28 10.59
CA SER A 457 18.76 -4.34 9.78
C SER A 457 19.61 -3.37 10.63
N SER A 458 20.62 -2.76 10.01
CA SER A 458 21.47 -1.68 10.55
C SER A 458 22.13 -1.97 11.90
N ASN A 459 22.21 -3.24 12.31
CA ASN A 459 22.95 -3.64 13.49
C ASN A 459 24.41 -3.81 13.09
N SER A 460 25.29 -3.01 13.69
CA SER A 460 26.71 -3.08 13.38
C SER A 460 27.22 -4.51 13.62
N PRO A 461 27.97 -5.08 12.67
CA PRO A 461 28.66 -6.33 12.93
C PRO A 461 29.59 -6.12 14.12
N PRO A 462 29.81 -7.17 14.93
CA PRO A 462 30.71 -7.06 16.07
C PRO A 462 32.06 -6.52 15.56
N GLN A 463 32.53 -5.41 16.15
CA GLN A 463 33.94 -5.05 16.00
C GLN A 463 34.73 -6.27 16.47
N LEU A 464 35.43 -6.93 15.55
CA LEU A 464 36.26 -8.10 15.80
C LEU A 464 37.36 -7.72 16.80
N ILE A 465 37.04 -7.77 18.09
CA ILE A 465 38.03 -7.97 19.13
C ILE A 465 38.35 -9.47 19.02
N ALA A 466 39.51 -9.80 18.47
CA ALA A 466 39.97 -11.18 18.31
C ALA A 466 39.91 -11.90 19.67
N ALA A 467 38.89 -12.73 19.86
CA ALA A 467 38.75 -13.61 21.00
C ALA A 467 38.68 -15.05 20.47
N ASP A 468 39.82 -15.73 20.56
CA ASP A 468 39.96 -17.17 20.43
C ASP A 468 39.20 -17.85 21.58
N GLU A 469 37.93 -18.23 21.40
CA GLU A 469 37.35 -19.32 22.18
C GLU A 469 36.51 -20.26 21.30
N PRO A 470 36.97 -21.49 21.04
CA PRO A 470 36.15 -22.55 20.47
C PRO A 470 35.41 -23.27 21.61
N GLY A 471 34.16 -22.87 21.83
CA GLY A 471 33.26 -23.51 22.79
C GLY A 471 32.05 -24.12 22.10
N ASP A 472 32.20 -25.38 21.72
CA ASP A 472 31.21 -26.27 21.11
C ASP A 472 30.00 -26.54 22.02
N GLN A 473 28.80 -26.56 21.42
CA GLN A 473 27.65 -27.42 21.77
C GLN A 473 26.53 -27.20 20.74
N SER A 474 26.45 -28.09 19.75
CA SER A 474 25.27 -28.22 18.88
C SER A 474 24.08 -28.72 19.71
N ALA A 475 23.29 -27.81 20.27
CA ALA A 475 21.97 -28.14 20.77
C ALA A 475 21.04 -28.39 19.58
N ASP A 476 20.18 -29.41 19.65
CA ASP A 476 19.10 -29.63 18.68
C ASP A 476 18.18 -28.40 18.67
N ILE A 477 18.31 -27.56 17.64
CA ILE A 477 17.50 -26.37 17.46
C ILE A 477 16.15 -26.81 16.86
N PRO A 478 15.01 -26.59 17.54
CA PRO A 478 13.70 -26.98 17.04
C PRO A 478 13.36 -26.25 15.72
N GLU A 479 12.62 -26.88 14.81
CA GLU A 479 12.16 -26.19 13.59
C GLU A 479 11.34 -24.94 13.96
N HIS A 480 11.80 -23.77 13.49
CA HIS A 480 11.17 -22.47 13.73
C HIS A 480 10.28 -22.04 12.55
N ASN A 481 9.16 -21.37 12.87
CA ASN A 481 8.17 -20.90 11.90
C ASN A 481 8.44 -19.47 11.37
N THR A 482 9.67 -18.97 11.48
CA THR A 482 10.01 -17.63 10.98
C THR A 482 9.96 -17.62 9.47
N GLN A 483 8.97 -16.92 8.91
CA GLN A 483 8.71 -16.88 7.48
C GLN A 483 9.55 -15.82 6.80
N THR A 484 9.71 -14.63 7.41
CA THR A 484 10.37 -13.48 6.81
C THR A 484 11.49 -12.96 7.70
N ILE A 485 12.68 -12.75 7.13
CA ILE A 485 13.80 -12.05 7.77
C ILE A 485 14.27 -10.90 6.89
N LEU A 486 14.44 -9.71 7.48
CA LEU A 486 15.07 -8.55 6.87
C LEU A 486 16.42 -8.29 7.59
N CYS A 487 17.51 -8.22 6.84
CA CYS A 487 18.87 -8.01 7.34
C CYS A 487 19.63 -7.09 6.38
N THR A 488 19.94 -5.85 6.75
CA THR A 488 20.65 -4.94 5.83
C THR A 488 22.18 -4.97 5.96
N ASP A 489 22.75 -5.56 7.02
CA ASP A 489 24.21 -5.55 7.27
C ASP A 489 24.78 -6.95 7.61
N LEU A 490 24.85 -7.82 6.61
CA LEU A 490 25.69 -9.03 6.63
C LEU A 490 27.09 -8.67 6.12
N GLU A 491 27.94 -8.08 6.97
CA GLU A 491 29.33 -7.83 6.57
C GLU A 491 30.12 -9.13 6.32
N THR A 492 31.19 -8.94 5.53
CA THR A 492 32.11 -9.85 4.82
C THR A 492 32.76 -11.00 5.60
N SER A 493 32.41 -11.23 6.86
CA SER A 493 32.86 -12.42 7.56
C SER A 493 32.21 -13.65 6.91
N SER A 494 33.03 -14.61 6.50
CA SER A 494 32.63 -15.83 5.78
C SER A 494 31.54 -16.68 6.48
N GLY A 495 31.20 -16.37 7.74
CA GLY A 495 30.19 -17.05 8.54
C GLY A 495 28.81 -16.36 8.65
N GLY A 496 28.61 -15.15 8.11
CA GLY A 496 27.38 -14.36 8.34
C GLY A 496 26.07 -15.11 8.03
N PRO A 497 25.83 -15.53 6.77
CA PRO A 497 24.61 -16.27 6.39
C PRO A 497 24.46 -17.62 7.11
N GLY A 498 25.57 -18.33 7.33
CA GLY A 498 25.59 -19.62 8.03
C GLY A 498 25.08 -19.50 9.46
N ARG A 499 25.50 -18.45 10.18
CA ARG A 499 25.02 -18.17 11.54
C ARG A 499 23.51 -17.89 11.55
N ILE A 500 22.99 -17.05 10.65
CA ILE A 500 21.55 -16.77 10.61
C ILE A 500 20.75 -18.05 10.33
N SER A 501 21.18 -18.89 9.38
CA SER A 501 20.45 -20.14 9.12
C SER A 501 20.52 -21.16 10.23
N SER A 502 21.63 -21.22 10.98
CA SER A 502 21.71 -22.10 12.14
C SER A 502 20.65 -21.72 13.17
N VAL A 503 20.34 -20.44 13.29
CA VAL A 503 19.32 -19.91 14.22
C VAL A 503 17.91 -20.02 13.61
N PHE A 504 17.76 -19.76 12.31
CA PHE A 504 16.47 -19.71 11.61
C PHE A 504 16.49 -20.58 10.33
N PRO A 505 16.40 -21.90 10.45
CA PRO A 505 16.42 -22.79 9.28
C PRO A 505 15.11 -22.75 8.45
N GLY A 506 14.03 -22.17 9.01
CA GLY A 506 12.68 -22.17 8.43
C GLY A 506 12.33 -20.97 7.52
N VAL A 507 13.27 -20.09 7.21
CA VAL A 507 13.02 -18.83 6.47
C VAL A 507 12.52 -19.10 5.06
N GLU A 508 11.37 -18.50 4.71
CA GLU A 508 10.80 -18.53 3.36
C GLU A 508 11.06 -17.22 2.59
N ASP A 509 11.23 -16.09 3.27
CA ASP A 509 11.43 -14.78 2.67
C ASP A 509 12.63 -14.10 3.34
N LEU A 510 13.65 -13.77 2.55
CA LEU A 510 14.87 -13.13 3.05
C LEU A 510 15.10 -11.85 2.27
N ASN A 511 15.23 -10.74 2.99
CA ASN A 511 15.68 -9.47 2.42
C ASN A 511 17.06 -9.11 2.98
N VAL A 512 18.05 -9.07 2.09
CA VAL A 512 19.42 -8.66 2.32
C VAL A 512 19.80 -7.42 1.50
N SER A 513 18.83 -6.52 1.30
CA SER A 513 19.06 -5.22 0.66
C SER A 513 19.98 -4.36 1.51
N GLN A 514 21.00 -3.76 0.90
CA GLN A 514 22.06 -2.92 1.51
C GLN A 514 23.25 -3.70 2.10
N CYS A 515 23.28 -5.03 1.99
CA CYS A 515 24.47 -5.80 2.35
C CYS A 515 25.52 -5.72 1.23
N SER A 516 26.79 -5.51 1.61
CA SER A 516 27.95 -5.72 0.71
C SER A 516 28.23 -7.21 0.53
N LEU A 517 27.27 -7.94 -0.04
CA LEU A 517 27.45 -9.37 -0.27
C LEU A 517 28.34 -9.62 -1.49
N LEU A 518 29.13 -10.69 -1.39
CA LEU A 518 29.93 -11.27 -2.46
C LEU A 518 29.24 -12.54 -2.98
N ASP A 519 29.68 -13.05 -4.13
CA ASP A 519 29.16 -14.29 -4.74
C ASP A 519 29.16 -15.49 -3.77
N MET A 520 30.20 -15.61 -2.94
CA MET A 520 30.28 -16.65 -1.91
C MET A 520 29.17 -16.55 -0.84
N HIS A 521 28.64 -15.36 -0.58
CA HIS A 521 27.53 -15.21 0.37
C HIS A 521 26.20 -15.68 -0.24
N MET A 522 26.00 -15.50 -1.55
CA MET A 522 24.81 -16.03 -2.23
C MET A 522 24.80 -17.57 -2.20
N TRP A 523 25.96 -18.19 -2.37
CA TRP A 523 26.13 -19.63 -2.19
C TRP A 523 25.78 -20.05 -0.75
N ASN A 524 26.33 -19.33 0.23
CA ASN A 524 26.06 -19.62 1.63
C ASN A 524 24.57 -19.47 1.94
N ILE A 525 23.90 -18.40 1.49
CA ILE A 525 22.45 -18.20 1.63
C ILE A 525 21.67 -19.37 1.02
N ALA A 526 22.04 -19.80 -0.19
CA ALA A 526 21.35 -20.88 -0.88
C ALA A 526 21.43 -22.23 -0.13
N ILE A 527 22.58 -22.52 0.48
CA ILE A 527 22.77 -23.73 1.30
C ILE A 527 22.07 -23.58 2.67
N ALA A 528 22.20 -22.40 3.25
CA ALA A 528 21.72 -22.03 4.58
C ALA A 528 20.18 -22.05 4.67
N PHE A 529 19.47 -21.65 3.60
CA PHE A 529 18.02 -21.48 3.62
C PHE A 529 17.33 -22.34 2.55
N PRO A 530 17.28 -23.68 2.71
CA PRO A 530 16.74 -24.57 1.69
C PRO A 530 15.23 -24.41 1.45
N ARG A 531 14.50 -23.71 2.33
CA ARG A 531 13.05 -23.41 2.19
C ARG A 531 12.77 -22.03 1.57
N LEU A 532 13.81 -21.28 1.18
CA LEU A 532 13.65 -19.92 0.69
C LEU A 532 12.80 -19.86 -0.60
N ARG A 533 11.77 -19.03 -0.56
CA ARG A 533 10.79 -18.74 -1.62
C ARG A 533 10.95 -17.35 -2.19
N ARG A 534 11.32 -16.35 -1.38
CA ARG A 534 11.57 -14.99 -1.84
C ARG A 534 12.93 -14.51 -1.34
N LEU A 535 13.76 -14.02 -2.25
CA LEU A 535 15.05 -13.42 -1.92
C LEU A 535 15.10 -12.02 -2.50
N GLN A 536 15.21 -11.02 -1.64
CA GLN A 536 15.52 -9.65 -2.03
C GLN A 536 16.97 -9.39 -1.64
N ALA A 537 17.85 -9.09 -2.58
CA ALA A 537 19.26 -8.80 -2.34
C ALA A 537 19.61 -7.48 -3.03
N GLY A 538 20.34 -6.58 -2.35
CA GLY A 538 20.67 -5.28 -2.93
C GLY A 538 21.95 -4.69 -2.38
N GLY A 539 22.63 -3.85 -3.16
CA GLY A 539 23.84 -3.13 -2.71
C GLY A 539 25.15 -3.93 -2.72
N GLY A 540 25.14 -5.19 -3.19
CA GLY A 540 26.31 -6.05 -3.29
C GLY A 540 26.84 -6.24 -4.72
N TRP A 541 28.05 -6.79 -4.81
CA TRP A 541 28.76 -7.11 -6.05
C TRP A 541 28.57 -8.61 -6.31
N TYR A 542 27.53 -8.95 -7.07
CA TYR A 542 27.22 -10.34 -7.40
C TYR A 542 27.30 -10.53 -8.89
N THR A 543 28.32 -11.27 -9.34
CA THR A 543 28.48 -11.59 -10.75
C THR A 543 27.92 -12.98 -11.08
N HIS A 544 27.70 -13.82 -10.06
CA HIS A 544 27.39 -15.24 -10.21
C HIS A 544 26.14 -15.68 -9.45
N LEU A 545 24.94 -15.38 -9.99
CA LEU A 545 23.67 -15.93 -9.49
C LEU A 545 23.56 -17.46 -9.60
N SER A 546 24.47 -18.12 -10.32
CA SER A 546 24.54 -19.59 -10.38
C SER A 546 24.77 -20.22 -9.02
N HIS A 547 25.24 -19.44 -8.04
CA HIS A 547 25.34 -19.88 -6.66
C HIS A 547 23.97 -20.09 -5.98
N LEU A 548 22.87 -19.59 -6.54
CA LEU A 548 21.51 -19.85 -6.07
C LEU A 548 20.92 -21.16 -6.62
N LYS A 549 21.66 -21.94 -7.43
CA LYS A 549 21.22 -23.25 -7.94
C LYS A 549 20.62 -24.18 -6.87
N PRO A 550 21.14 -24.25 -5.61
CA PRO A 550 20.50 -25.06 -4.57
C PRO A 550 19.04 -24.69 -4.29
N LEU A 551 18.63 -23.44 -4.56
CA LEU A 551 17.27 -22.94 -4.38
C LEU A 551 16.39 -23.04 -5.63
N ALA A 552 16.89 -23.58 -6.74
CA ALA A 552 16.14 -23.71 -8.00
C ALA A 552 14.78 -24.42 -7.84
N GLY A 553 14.65 -25.29 -6.83
CA GLY A 553 13.42 -26.02 -6.52
C GLY A 553 12.39 -25.25 -5.67
N THR A 554 12.79 -24.19 -4.98
CA THR A 554 11.99 -23.52 -3.93
C THR A 554 11.80 -22.02 -4.15
N LEU A 555 12.79 -21.33 -4.74
CA LEU A 555 12.77 -19.90 -4.96
C LEU A 555 11.76 -19.54 -6.06
N LYS A 556 10.80 -18.67 -5.71
CA LYS A 556 9.72 -18.19 -6.57
C LYS A 556 9.91 -16.75 -6.98
N GLU A 557 10.48 -15.92 -6.11
CA GLU A 557 10.71 -14.48 -6.37
C GLU A 557 12.15 -14.12 -6.02
N LEU A 558 12.80 -13.39 -6.91
CA LEU A 558 14.17 -12.91 -6.75
C LEU A 558 14.19 -11.43 -7.12
N ALA A 559 14.44 -10.57 -6.14
CA ALA A 559 14.66 -9.16 -6.38
C ALA A 559 16.13 -8.82 -6.17
N VAL A 560 16.87 -8.55 -7.25
CA VAL A 560 18.31 -8.25 -7.17
C VAL A 560 18.56 -6.82 -7.62
N PHE A 561 18.97 -6.01 -6.66
CA PHE A 561 19.30 -4.60 -6.81
C PHE A 561 20.84 -4.45 -6.84
N SER A 562 21.47 -4.84 -7.95
CA SER A 562 22.92 -4.71 -8.15
C SER A 562 23.26 -3.55 -9.09
N ASN A 563 24.43 -2.96 -8.89
CA ASN A 563 25.02 -1.96 -9.79
C ASN A 563 25.75 -2.60 -10.98
N GLU A 564 25.95 -3.94 -10.97
CA GLU A 564 26.64 -4.67 -12.03
C GLU A 564 25.66 -5.46 -12.93
N GLU A 565 26.11 -5.78 -14.14
CA GLU A 565 25.33 -6.58 -15.09
C GLU A 565 25.15 -8.01 -14.59
N LEU A 566 23.90 -8.42 -14.36
CA LEU A 566 23.56 -9.80 -14.02
C LEU A 566 23.71 -10.70 -15.25
N ASN A 567 24.62 -11.66 -15.23
CA ASN A 567 24.73 -12.62 -16.32
C ASN A 567 23.42 -13.45 -16.48
N ALA A 568 22.74 -13.28 -17.62
CA ALA A 568 21.47 -13.93 -17.93
C ALA A 568 21.51 -15.47 -17.86
N GLU A 569 22.65 -16.10 -18.20
CA GLU A 569 22.81 -17.56 -18.14
C GLU A 569 22.67 -18.09 -16.71
N ASN A 570 23.02 -17.28 -15.71
CA ASN A 570 22.87 -17.67 -14.31
C ASN A 570 21.41 -17.61 -13.85
N ILE A 571 20.60 -16.74 -14.44
CA ILE A 571 19.17 -16.63 -14.13
C ILE A 571 18.42 -17.80 -14.76
N LEU A 572 18.79 -18.18 -15.99
CA LEU A 572 18.26 -19.36 -16.69
C LEU A 572 18.44 -20.68 -15.90
N ALA A 573 19.35 -20.71 -14.93
CA ALA A 573 19.54 -21.85 -14.05
C ALA A 573 18.49 -21.98 -12.92
N LEU A 574 17.51 -21.06 -12.82
CA LEU A 574 16.46 -21.02 -11.80
C LEU A 574 15.06 -21.29 -12.41
N PRO A 575 14.73 -22.54 -12.80
CA PRO A 575 13.57 -22.90 -13.61
C PRO A 575 12.20 -22.68 -12.96
N LYS A 576 12.14 -22.34 -11.68
CA LYS A 576 10.89 -22.03 -10.95
C LYS A 576 10.76 -20.55 -10.57
N LEU A 577 11.73 -19.73 -10.97
CA LEU A 577 11.67 -18.31 -10.75
C LEU A 577 10.51 -17.74 -11.56
N LYS A 578 9.59 -17.06 -10.88
CA LYS A 578 8.41 -16.44 -11.48
C LYS A 578 8.53 -14.93 -11.58
N VAL A 579 9.14 -14.31 -10.58
CA VAL A 579 9.28 -12.85 -10.49
C VAL A 579 10.75 -12.47 -10.38
N LEU A 580 11.22 -11.63 -11.28
CA LEU A 580 12.58 -11.08 -11.26
C LEU A 580 12.54 -9.55 -11.20
N HIS A 581 13.19 -8.95 -10.21
CA HIS A 581 13.44 -7.51 -10.19
C HIS A 581 14.92 -7.22 -10.50
N THR A 582 15.22 -6.34 -11.46
CA THR A 582 16.61 -5.99 -11.87
C THR A 582 16.74 -4.53 -12.33
N TYR A 583 17.95 -3.96 -12.26
CA TYR A 583 18.28 -2.62 -12.78
C TYR A 583 18.93 -2.62 -14.19
N SER A 584 19.28 -3.80 -14.72
CA SER A 584 20.09 -3.91 -15.95
C SER A 584 19.22 -4.22 -17.17
N MET A 585 19.20 -3.31 -18.14
CA MET A 585 18.48 -3.47 -19.41
C MET A 585 19.27 -4.32 -20.43
N SER A 586 20.59 -4.47 -20.28
CA SER A 586 21.45 -5.19 -21.25
C SER A 586 21.20 -6.70 -21.27
N ASN A 587 20.74 -7.28 -20.17
CA ASN A 587 20.39 -8.70 -20.07
C ASN A 587 18.90 -8.98 -20.34
N PHE A 588 18.12 -7.93 -20.58
CA PHE A 588 16.68 -8.00 -20.73
C PHE A 588 16.23 -8.95 -21.84
N LEU A 589 16.82 -8.85 -23.04
CA LEU A 589 16.43 -9.65 -24.20
C LEU A 589 16.68 -11.14 -24.00
N LYS A 590 17.75 -11.52 -23.29
CA LYS A 590 18.07 -12.92 -22.98
C LYS A 590 17.14 -13.51 -21.93
N LEU A 591 16.58 -12.67 -21.05
CA LEU A 591 15.62 -13.10 -20.04
C LEU A 591 14.23 -13.37 -20.62
N LEU A 592 13.89 -12.79 -21.78
CA LEU A 592 12.66 -13.11 -22.51
C LEU A 592 12.63 -14.56 -23.02
N GLU A 593 13.79 -15.21 -23.13
CA GLU A 593 13.90 -16.62 -23.53
C GLU A 593 13.60 -17.60 -22.36
N HIS A 594 13.37 -17.08 -21.15
CA HIS A 594 13.11 -17.89 -19.95
C HIS A 594 11.63 -18.26 -19.81
N GLU A 595 11.25 -19.46 -20.22
CA GLU A 595 9.84 -19.91 -20.30
C GLU A 595 9.07 -19.91 -18.96
N SER A 596 9.75 -19.93 -17.81
CA SER A 596 9.10 -19.96 -16.49
C SER A 596 8.83 -18.59 -15.84
N LEU A 597 9.36 -17.49 -16.40
CA LEU A 597 9.16 -16.16 -15.82
C LEU A 597 7.73 -15.68 -16.10
N VAL A 598 7.04 -15.25 -15.04
CA VAL A 598 5.67 -14.74 -15.11
C VAL A 598 5.67 -13.21 -15.06
N GLU A 599 6.58 -12.62 -14.29
CA GLU A 599 6.72 -11.17 -14.15
C GLU A 599 8.21 -10.77 -14.08
N VAL A 600 8.57 -9.70 -14.77
CA VAL A 600 9.89 -9.09 -14.71
C VAL A 600 9.74 -7.60 -14.47
N PHE A 601 10.28 -7.12 -13.36
CA PHE A 601 10.34 -5.70 -13.03
C PHE A 601 11.74 -5.19 -13.33
N VAL A 602 11.85 -4.31 -14.32
CA VAL A 602 13.12 -3.66 -14.66
C VAL A 602 13.04 -2.22 -14.18
N TYR A 603 13.81 -1.89 -13.15
CA TYR A 603 13.94 -0.52 -12.67
C TYR A 603 15.02 0.18 -13.51
N CYS A 604 14.68 1.16 -14.33
CA CYS A 604 15.65 1.86 -15.16
C CYS A 604 15.81 3.31 -14.72
N THR A 605 17.01 3.67 -14.26
CA THR A 605 17.41 5.07 -14.13
C THR A 605 17.78 5.60 -15.51
N ALA A 606 16.84 6.24 -16.18
CA ALA A 606 17.12 6.96 -17.42
C ALA A 606 17.86 8.27 -17.08
N VAL A 607 19.19 8.23 -17.08
CA VAL A 607 20.00 9.44 -16.99
C VAL A 607 19.98 10.13 -18.35
N HIS A 608 19.01 11.02 -18.55
CA HIS A 608 19.07 11.96 -19.66
C HIS A 608 20.22 12.94 -19.41
N SER A 609 21.14 13.08 -20.37
CA SER A 609 22.30 13.98 -20.29
C SER A 609 21.95 15.48 -20.36
N ASP A 610 20.68 15.83 -20.45
CA ASP A 610 20.22 17.22 -20.56
C ASP A 610 19.77 17.77 -19.21
N LYS A 611 19.86 19.10 -19.05
CA LYS A 611 19.77 19.90 -17.79
C LYS A 611 18.49 19.75 -16.94
N HIS A 612 17.64 18.76 -17.18
CA HIS A 612 16.34 18.57 -16.57
C HIS A 612 16.25 17.36 -15.63
N GLY A 613 17.29 17.08 -14.85
CA GLY A 613 17.22 16.10 -13.75
C GLY A 613 17.06 14.63 -14.19
N ALA A 614 17.46 13.70 -13.32
CA ALA A 614 17.24 12.28 -13.56
C ALA A 614 15.77 11.94 -13.34
N HIS A 615 15.16 11.26 -14.32
CA HIS A 615 13.84 10.65 -14.17
C HIS A 615 14.01 9.14 -14.03
N ASN A 616 13.46 8.56 -12.97
CA ASN A 616 13.37 7.12 -12.83
C ASN A 616 12.16 6.65 -13.66
N VAL A 617 12.37 5.62 -14.48
CA VAL A 617 11.29 4.95 -15.23
C VAL A 617 11.25 3.51 -14.75
N ASP A 618 10.12 3.12 -14.17
CA ASP A 618 9.92 1.76 -13.68
C ASP A 618 9.23 0.95 -14.79
N VAL A 619 9.91 -0.03 -15.38
CA VAL A 619 9.32 -0.87 -16.42
C VAL A 619 8.81 -2.16 -15.77
N HIS A 620 7.50 -2.35 -15.75
CA HIS A 620 6.85 -3.57 -15.28
C HIS A 620 6.40 -4.41 -16.47
N LEU A 621 6.85 -5.66 -16.51
CA LEU A 621 6.54 -6.61 -17.56
C LEU A 621 5.83 -7.79 -16.98
N LYS A 622 4.68 -8.11 -17.55
CA LYS A 622 3.90 -9.27 -17.15
C LYS A 622 3.71 -10.18 -18.36
N PHE A 623 4.13 -11.43 -18.20
CA PHE A 623 4.00 -12.47 -19.22
C PHE A 623 2.65 -13.14 -19.00
N GLU A 624 1.73 -12.94 -19.93
CA GLU A 624 0.41 -13.58 -19.91
C GLU A 624 0.35 -14.64 -21.02
N GLU A 625 -0.56 -15.62 -20.90
CA GLU A 625 -0.72 -16.66 -21.93
C GLU A 625 -1.00 -16.08 -23.34
N ALA A 626 -1.49 -14.84 -23.42
CA ALA A 626 -1.80 -14.12 -24.66
C ALA A 626 -0.66 -13.23 -25.20
N GLY A 627 0.47 -13.10 -24.49
CA GLY A 627 1.61 -12.26 -24.90
C GLY A 627 2.27 -11.50 -23.76
N ILE A 628 3.15 -10.56 -24.11
CA ILE A 628 3.89 -9.72 -23.14
C ILE A 628 3.12 -8.42 -22.91
N HIS A 629 2.69 -8.19 -21.68
CA HIS A 629 2.13 -6.92 -21.24
C HIS A 629 3.27 -6.02 -20.71
N LEU A 630 3.45 -4.86 -21.34
CA LEU A 630 4.43 -3.84 -20.96
C LEU A 630 3.74 -2.65 -20.29
N GLU A 631 4.07 -2.38 -19.03
CA GLU A 631 3.63 -1.21 -18.27
C GLU A 631 4.85 -0.34 -17.91
N PHE A 632 4.86 0.93 -18.32
CA PHE A 632 5.88 1.90 -17.92
C PHE A 632 5.31 2.77 -16.81
N ARG A 633 5.92 2.80 -15.64
CA ARG A 633 5.50 3.56 -14.45
C ARG A 633 6.39 4.75 -14.15
#